data_AF-A0A9E0XWV2-F1
#
_entry.id   AF-A0A9E0XWV2-F1
#
_cell.length_a   1.000
_cell.length_b   1.000
_cell.length_c   1.000
_cell.angle_alpha   90.00
_cell.angle_beta   90.00
_cell.angle_gamma   90.00
#
_symmetry.space_group_name_H-M   'P 1'
#
loop_
_entity.id
_entity.type
_entity.pdbx_description
1 polymer ?
#
loop_
_entity_poly.entity_id
_entity_poly.type
_entity_poly.pdbx_seq_one_letter_code
_entity_poly.pdbx_strand_id
1 'polypeptide(L)'
;METLVDELRKRKANIAENRSDRYAIGCSLASELKERGRAFFHTVSSLSAKYDARKCNRQYDRCLIHCDRYTLDTFFRYCKEAWLRW
;
A
#
# COMPACT_ATOMS: atom_id res chain seq x y z
N MET A 1 11.16 -2.13 -4.79
CA MET A 1 10.06 -1.48 -4.04
C MET A 1 10.00 0.01 -4.35
N GLU A 2 11.09 0.75 -4.11
CA GLU A 2 11.17 2.21 -4.27
C GLU A 2 10.84 2.69 -5.69
N THR A 3 11.44 2.09 -6.71
CA THR A 3 11.15 2.40 -8.14
C THR A 3 9.68 2.22 -8.51
N LEU A 4 8.99 1.25 -7.91
CA LEU A 4 7.57 0.98 -8.16
C LEU A 4 6.67 2.03 -7.53
N VAL A 5 6.96 2.43 -6.30
CA VAL A 5 6.21 3.47 -5.58
C VAL A 5 6.39 4.83 -6.24
N ASP A 6 7.60 5.12 -6.74
CA ASP A 6 7.85 6.32 -7.54
C ASP A 6 7.04 6.33 -8.84
N GLU A 7 6.93 5.18 -9.51
CA GLU A 7 6.13 5.08 -10.74
C GLU A 7 4.62 5.27 -10.47
N LEU A 8 4.10 4.69 -9.39
CA LEU A 8 2.73 4.94 -8.93
C LEU A 8 2.49 6.42 -8.67
N ARG A 9 3.45 7.10 -8.02
CA ARG A 9 3.38 8.53 -7.74
C ARG A 9 3.39 9.37 -9.01
N LYS A 10 4.32 9.09 -9.95
CA LYS A 10 4.42 9.80 -11.24
C LYS A 10 3.11 9.73 -12.03
N ARG A 11 2.48 8.54 -12.06
CA ARG A 11 1.22 8.32 -12.78
C ARG A 11 -0.03 8.75 -12.02
N LYS A 12 0.11 9.16 -10.75
CA LYS A 12 -1.01 9.35 -9.82
C LYS A 12 -1.95 8.14 -9.77
N ALA A 13 -1.38 6.93 -9.89
CA ALA A 13 -2.13 5.69 -9.91
C ALA A 13 -2.55 5.31 -8.49
N ASN A 14 -3.80 5.60 -8.16
CA ASN A 14 -4.34 5.32 -6.84
C ASN A 14 -4.80 3.87 -6.73
N ILE A 15 -3.99 3.06 -6.04
CA ILE A 15 -4.26 1.65 -5.76
C ILE A 15 -4.80 1.41 -4.34
N ALA A 16 -4.93 2.46 -3.54
CA ALA A 16 -5.28 2.40 -2.12
C ALA A 16 -6.55 3.22 -1.82
N GLU A 17 -7.56 3.09 -2.69
CA GLU A 17 -8.78 3.90 -2.65
C GLU A 17 -9.78 3.39 -1.62
N ASN A 18 -9.99 2.07 -1.56
CA ASN A 18 -10.92 1.45 -0.64
C ASN A 18 -10.20 0.88 0.59
N ARG A 19 -10.97 0.70 1.68
CA ARG A 19 -10.45 0.18 2.96
C ARG A 19 -9.81 -1.20 2.81
N SER A 20 -10.42 -2.09 2.02
CA SER A 20 -9.92 -3.44 1.79
C SER A 20 -8.58 -3.43 1.05
N ASP A 21 -8.44 -2.59 0.03
CA ASP A 21 -7.19 -2.46 -0.75
C ASP A 21 -6.07 -1.89 0.11
N ARG A 22 -6.38 -0.83 0.89
CA ARG A 22 -5.45 -0.28 1.90
C ARG A 22 -4.98 -1.33 2.89
N TYR A 23 -5.87 -2.20 3.35
CA TYR A 23 -5.52 -3.27 4.29
C TYR A 23 -4.60 -4.32 3.63
N ALA A 24 -4.96 -4.79 2.43
CA ALA A 24 -4.18 -5.79 1.71
C ALA A 24 -2.78 -5.26 1.31
N ILE A 25 -2.70 -4.02 0.82
CA ILE A 25 -1.44 -3.34 0.51
C ILE A 25 -0.60 -3.11 1.78
N GLY A 26 -1.22 -2.61 2.85
CA GLY A 26 -0.53 -2.42 4.13
C GLY A 26 0.02 -3.74 4.66
N CYS A 27 -0.76 -4.83 4.57
CA CYS A 27 -0.33 -6.13 5.04
C CYS A 27 0.79 -6.76 4.22
N SER A 28 0.70 -6.68 2.89
CA SER A 28 1.76 -7.19 2.01
C SER A 28 3.10 -6.49 2.23
N LEU A 29 3.08 -5.17 2.46
CA LEU A 29 4.27 -4.40 2.81
C LEU A 29 4.78 -4.78 4.21
N ALA A 30 3.89 -4.90 5.20
CA ALA A 30 4.26 -5.25 6.57
C ALA A 30 4.81 -6.68 6.68
N SER A 31 4.32 -7.63 5.88
CA SER A 31 4.79 -9.02 5.89
C SER A 31 6.28 -9.11 5.56
N GLU A 32 6.69 -8.46 4.46
CA GLU A 32 8.06 -8.54 3.93
C GLU A 32 9.00 -7.47 4.51
N LEU A 33 8.55 -6.22 4.59
CA LEU A 33 9.39 -5.06 4.92
C LEU A 33 9.27 -4.63 6.39
N LYS A 34 8.34 -5.21 7.16
CA LYS A 34 8.08 -4.84 8.55
C LYS A 34 7.89 -3.32 8.67
N GLU A 35 8.52 -2.67 9.65
CA GLU A 35 8.41 -1.23 9.87
C GLU A 35 8.92 -0.39 8.68
N ARG A 36 9.89 -0.90 7.91
CA ARG A 36 10.44 -0.19 6.74
C ARG A 36 9.38 0.01 5.64
N GLY A 37 8.35 -0.83 5.60
CA GLY A 37 7.25 -0.70 4.64
C GLY A 37 6.32 0.49 4.91
N ARG A 38 6.39 1.12 6.10
CA ARG A 38 5.52 2.24 6.47
C ARG A 38 5.66 3.42 5.52
N ALA A 39 6.90 3.77 5.17
CA ALA A 39 7.17 4.89 4.25
C ALA A 39 6.49 4.64 2.89
N PHE A 40 6.61 3.43 2.36
CA PHE A 40 5.94 3.05 1.09
C PHE A 40 4.42 3.09 1.22
N PHE A 41 3.86 2.60 2.34
CA PHE A 41 2.42 2.64 2.58
C PHE A 41 1.88 4.07 2.66
N HIS A 42 2.63 4.98 3.30
CA HIS A 42 2.30 6.41 3.32
C HIS A 42 2.32 7.01 1.92
N THR A 43 3.35 6.75 1.13
CA THR A 43 3.45 7.28 -0.24
C THR A 43 2.29 6.79 -1.11
N VAL A 44 2.00 5.49 -1.09
CA VAL A 44 0.87 4.93 -1.86
C VAL A 44 -0.47 5.47 -1.36
N SER A 45 -0.67 5.53 -0.03
CA SER A 45 -1.90 6.05 0.56
C SER A 45 -2.12 7.53 0.32
N SER A 46 -1.04 8.31 0.12
CA SER A 46 -1.09 9.74 -0.17
C SER A 46 -1.65 10.10 -1.54
N LEU A 47 -1.74 9.11 -2.44
CA LEU A 47 -2.32 9.28 -3.78
C LEU A 47 -3.86 9.32 -3.74
N SER A 48 -4.49 8.85 -2.66
CA SER A 48 -5.93 8.98 -2.48
C SER A 48 -6.29 10.33 -1.86
N ALA A 49 -7.35 10.96 -2.36
CA ALA A 49 -7.90 12.19 -1.77
C ALA A 49 -8.36 12.00 -0.31
N LYS A 50 -8.55 10.76 0.14
CA LYS A 50 -8.93 10.39 1.51
C LYS A 50 -7.72 10.13 2.43
N TYR A 51 -6.54 10.62 2.06
CA TYR A 51 -5.33 10.44 2.84
C TYR A 51 -5.37 11.21 4.17
N ASP A 52 -5.01 10.51 5.24
CA ASP A 52 -4.83 11.05 6.57
C ASP A 52 -3.66 10.30 7.22
N ALA A 53 -2.60 11.03 7.56
CA ALA A 53 -1.37 10.44 8.07
C ALA A 53 -1.57 9.68 9.40
N ARG A 54 -2.45 10.16 10.28
CA ARG A 54 -2.72 9.52 11.58
C ARG A 54 -3.50 8.22 11.39
N LYS A 55 -4.49 8.21 10.50
CA LYS A 55 -5.24 7.00 10.12
C LYS A 55 -4.33 6.00 9.42
N CYS A 56 -3.44 6.47 8.54
CA CYS A 56 -2.45 5.67 7.83
C CYS A 56 -1.50 4.97 8.81
N ASN A 57 -0.95 5.69 9.78
CA ASN A 57 -0.09 5.12 10.82
C ASN A 57 -0.82 4.03 11.62
N ARG A 58 -2.02 4.35 12.16
CA ARG A 58 -2.81 3.37 12.93
C ARG A 58 -3.16 2.12 12.12
N GLN A 59 -3.40 2.28 10.82
CA GLN A 59 -3.68 1.16 9.95
C GLN A 59 -2.43 0.28 9.76
N TYR A 60 -1.27 0.89 9.57
CA TYR A 60 -0.01 0.18 9.40
C TYR A 60 0.44 -0.53 10.69
N ASP A 61 0.23 0.09 11.85
CA ASP A 61 0.49 -0.54 13.15
C ASP A 61 -0.31 -1.84 13.32
N ARG A 62 -1.58 -1.84 12.89
CA ARG A 62 -2.42 -3.05 12.88
C ARG A 62 -1.90 -4.10 11.91
N CYS A 63 -1.40 -3.69 10.74
CA CYS A 63 -0.79 -4.61 9.78
C CYS A 63 0.50 -5.24 10.33
N LEU A 64 1.28 -4.53 11.15
CA LEU A 64 2.48 -5.14 11.75
C LEU A 64 2.16 -6.26 12.74
N ILE A 65 0.99 -6.17 13.40
CA ILE A 65 0.55 -7.15 14.40
C ILE A 65 -0.18 -8.34 13.74
N HIS A 66 -0.98 -8.09 12.70
CA HIS A 66 -1.88 -9.07 12.10
C HIS A 66 -1.78 -9.10 10.57
N CYS A 67 -0.83 -9.85 10.01
CA CYS A 67 -0.75 -10.06 8.56
C CYS A 67 -0.21 -11.44 8.22
N ASP A 68 -1.04 -12.45 8.49
CA ASP A 68 -0.63 -13.84 8.37
C ASP A 68 -0.96 -14.40 6.97
N ARG A 69 -1.72 -13.63 6.16
CA ARG A 69 -2.30 -14.09 4.88
C ARG A 69 -1.85 -13.35 3.63
N TYR A 70 -1.13 -12.22 3.74
CA TYR A 70 -0.79 -11.39 2.57
C TYR A 70 0.71 -11.36 2.35
N THR A 71 1.14 -11.77 1.15
CA THR A 71 2.53 -11.68 0.70
C THR A 71 2.74 -10.46 -0.19
N LEU A 72 4.01 -10.17 -0.51
CA LEU A 72 4.37 -9.11 -1.46
C LEU A 72 3.72 -9.29 -2.84
N ASP A 73 3.34 -10.51 -3.23
CA ASP A 73 2.60 -10.79 -4.47
C ASP A 73 1.26 -10.06 -4.53
N THR A 74 0.61 -9.89 -3.38
CA THR A 74 -0.63 -9.12 -3.29
C THR A 74 -0.40 -7.68 -3.72
N PHE A 75 0.70 -7.07 -3.27
CA PHE A 75 1.07 -5.71 -3.69
C PHE A 75 1.32 -5.63 -5.20
N PHE A 76 2.11 -6.57 -5.75
CA PHE A 76 2.42 -6.57 -7.18
C PHE A 76 1.16 -6.75 -8.04
N ARG A 77 0.21 -7.58 -7.60
CA ARG A 77 -1.08 -7.74 -8.27
C ARG A 77 -1.85 -6.42 -8.36
N TYR A 78 -1.94 -5.65 -7.27
CA TYR A 78 -2.59 -4.34 -7.28
C TYR A 78 -1.89 -3.34 -8.21
N CYS A 79 -0.55 -3.32 -8.22
CA CYS A 79 0.20 -2.48 -9.17
C CYS A 79 -0.07 -2.86 -10.62
N LYS A 80 -0.15 -4.15 -10.93
CA LYS A 80 -0.44 -4.66 -12.28
C LYS A 80 -1.86 -4.28 -12.71
N GLU A 81 -2.86 -4.46 -11.85
CA GLU A 81 -4.26 -4.08 -12.13
C GLU A 81 -4.41 -2.58 -12.41
N ALA A 82 -3.66 -1.72 -11.70
CA ALA A 82 -3.69 -0.28 -11.90
C ALA A 82 -3.24 0.17 -13.31
N TRP A 83 -2.37 -0.61 -13.95
CA TRP A 83 -1.88 -0.35 -15.31
C TRP A 83 -2.67 -1.08 -16.40
N LEU A 84 -3.56 -2.01 -16.03
CA LEU A 84 -4.42 -2.76 -16.95
C LEU A 84 -5.89 -2.29 -16.88
N ARG A 85 -6.17 -1.18 -16.19
CA ARG A 85 -7.49 -0.52 -16.24
C ARG A 85 -7.59 0.26 -17.55
N TRP A 86 -8.11 -0.39 -18.58
CA TRP A 86 -8.63 0.21 -19.81
C TRP A 86 -10.13 0.47 -19.64
#